data_AF-A0A9P1H8K7-F1
#
_entry.id   AF-A0A9P1H8K7-F1
#
_cell.length_a   1.000
_cell.length_b   1.000
_cell.length_c   1.000
_cell.angle_alpha   90.00
_cell.angle_beta   90.00
_cell.angle_gamma   90.00
#
_symmetry.space_group_name_H-M   'P 1'
#
loop_
_entity.id
_entity.type
_entity.pdbx_description
1 polymer ?
#
loop_
_entity_poly.entity_id
_entity_poly.type
_entity_poly.pdbx_seq_one_letter_code
_entity_poly.pdbx_strand_id
1 'polypeptide(L)'
;MSDVPIETLVEHLLAAKRSLSTMTAVVRANEICTTALHAYEESVVLNAETEYLRRGMANQLSVLARVKRSLNRTYDAGKKEFKQLIRMMDAADARMQATTATLRERIVQPEFREGENDGVQRSLLDFVADERVSEVVKALKASVKELQKGCRSDPAARRAQCLHLGVIAEQESHVSDLEPITSQDRADMVKIVVEDASEVEVVVHEINERLAAMENEFSLLGREANHIRRVYAGTQDAFRVLEDIGGKLVIYGAIFTKLEEMDRLREFYQGYAGAYERLILEVDRRRAVEDRVQAIWRKARESVDRLAQEDLQQRENFMQDIGEYIPTDLWPGMNASMKRWEIRPVAEEGMDPQRSTPALSRSVVEGAKARLGAGLSR
;
A
#
# COMPACT_ATOMS: atom_id res chain seq x y z
N MET A 1 90.90 71.39 -25.13
CA MET A 1 90.55 70.01 -25.54
C MET A 1 89.04 69.94 -25.48
N SER A 2 88.44 69.72 -26.63
CA SER A 2 87.20 70.37 -27.12
C SER A 2 86.09 70.52 -26.07
N ASP A 3 85.83 71.78 -25.68
CA ASP A 3 84.57 72.15 -25.02
C ASP A 3 83.44 71.68 -25.92
N VAL A 4 82.67 70.70 -25.43
CA VAL A 4 81.48 70.25 -26.12
C VAL A 4 80.55 71.46 -26.22
N PRO A 5 80.14 71.88 -27.44
CA PRO A 5 79.25 73.01 -27.60
C PRO A 5 78.00 72.79 -26.76
N ILE A 6 77.56 73.84 -26.06
CA ILE A 6 76.38 73.79 -25.21
C ILE A 6 75.16 73.33 -26.01
N GLU A 7 75.08 73.67 -27.31
CA GLU A 7 74.02 73.19 -28.18
C GLU A 7 74.01 71.65 -28.31
N THR A 8 75.17 71.02 -28.47
CA THR A 8 75.28 69.55 -28.59
C THR A 8 74.91 68.85 -27.28
N LEU A 9 75.26 69.45 -26.14
CA LEU A 9 74.86 68.97 -24.81
C LEU A 9 73.35 69.09 -24.58
N VAL A 10 72.75 70.20 -25.00
CA VAL A 10 71.30 70.42 -24.91
C VAL A 10 70.54 69.46 -25.84
N GLU A 11 71.03 69.23 -27.06
CA GLU A 11 70.46 68.24 -27.98
C GLU A 11 70.53 66.81 -27.41
N HIS A 12 71.68 66.39 -26.87
CA HIS A 12 71.81 65.09 -26.22
C HIS A 12 70.92 64.96 -24.97
N LEU A 13 70.76 66.03 -24.18
CA LEU A 13 69.91 66.02 -23.00
C LEU A 13 68.42 66.01 -23.36
N LEU A 14 68.02 66.73 -24.41
CA LEU A 14 66.66 66.65 -24.96
C LEU A 14 66.37 65.29 -25.58
N ALA A 15 67.34 64.68 -26.27
CA ALA A 15 67.24 63.32 -26.78
C ALA A 15 67.11 62.30 -25.63
N ALA A 16 67.91 62.45 -24.57
CA ALA A 16 67.82 61.60 -23.37
C ALA A 16 66.48 61.77 -22.64
N LYS A 17 65.97 63.00 -22.48
CA LYS A 17 64.64 63.27 -21.89
C LYS A 17 63.52 62.62 -22.71
N ARG A 18 63.58 62.74 -24.04
CA ARG A 18 62.62 62.11 -24.94
C ARG A 18 62.71 60.58 -24.85
N SER A 19 63.92 60.01 -24.83
CA SER A 19 64.13 58.57 -24.68
C SER A 19 63.64 58.02 -23.32
N LEU A 20 63.74 58.81 -22.25
CA LEU A 20 63.20 58.43 -20.94
C LEU A 20 61.67 58.46 -20.95
N SER A 21 61.07 59.47 -21.59
CA SER A 21 59.62 59.58 -21.76
C SER A 21 59.02 58.45 -22.59
N THR A 22 59.79 57.85 -23.51
CA THR A 22 59.33 56.73 -24.33
C THR A 22 59.43 55.41 -23.57
N MET A 23 60.45 55.26 -22.72
CA MET A 23 60.55 54.13 -21.80
C MET A 23 59.37 54.11 -20.83
N THR A 24 58.95 55.26 -20.29
CA THR A 24 57.76 55.33 -19.43
C THR A 24 56.46 54.94 -20.15
N ALA A 25 56.36 55.19 -21.45
CA ALA A 25 55.20 54.78 -22.25
C ALA A 25 55.19 53.27 -22.50
N VAL A 26 56.33 52.66 -22.80
CA VAL A 26 56.45 51.20 -23.01
C VAL A 26 56.19 50.43 -21.71
N VAL A 27 56.71 50.91 -20.58
CA VAL A 27 56.43 50.32 -19.26
C VAL A 27 54.93 50.34 -18.97
N ARG A 28 54.27 51.49 -19.18
CA ARG A 28 52.82 51.62 -19.01
C ARG A 28 52.05 50.69 -19.96
N ALA A 29 52.44 50.59 -21.23
CA ALA A 29 51.79 49.68 -22.18
C ALA A 29 51.93 48.20 -21.76
N ASN A 30 53.09 47.83 -21.22
CA ASN A 30 53.33 46.49 -20.70
C ASN A 30 52.50 46.21 -19.44
N GLU A 31 52.43 47.16 -18.49
CA GLU A 31 51.56 47.07 -17.30
C GLU A 31 50.09 46.89 -17.68
N ILE A 32 49.64 47.62 -18.71
CA ILE A 32 48.26 47.51 -19.20
C ILE A 32 48.05 46.13 -19.85
N CYS A 33 49.00 45.64 -20.67
CA CYS A 33 48.92 44.34 -21.33
C CYS A 33 48.92 43.17 -20.32
N THR A 34 49.77 43.21 -19.30
CA THR A 34 49.79 42.19 -18.24
C THR A 34 48.49 42.18 -17.45
N THR A 35 47.95 43.36 -17.13
CA THR A 35 46.64 43.50 -16.48
C THR A 35 45.51 42.95 -17.36
N ALA A 36 45.54 43.24 -18.66
CA ALA A 36 44.57 42.74 -19.63
C ALA A 36 44.56 41.22 -19.74
N LEU A 37 45.76 40.61 -19.82
CA LEU A 37 45.93 39.16 -19.89
C LEU A 37 45.42 38.49 -18.62
N HIS A 38 45.76 39.02 -17.45
CA HIS A 38 45.26 38.50 -16.17
C HIS A 38 43.72 38.56 -16.10
N ALA A 39 43.13 39.69 -16.44
CA ALA A 39 41.67 39.84 -16.46
C ALA A 39 40.98 38.92 -17.48
N TYR A 40 41.62 38.66 -18.63
CA TYR A 40 41.11 37.71 -19.62
C TYR A 40 41.20 36.26 -19.11
N GLU A 41 42.31 35.87 -18.48
CA GLU A 41 42.47 34.54 -17.88
C GLU A 41 41.40 34.28 -16.81
N GLU A 42 41.16 35.24 -15.92
CA GLU A 42 40.10 35.17 -14.91
C GLU A 42 38.71 35.04 -15.56
N SER A 43 38.44 35.82 -16.61
CA SER A 43 37.19 35.74 -17.37
C SER A 43 37.00 34.36 -18.04
N VAL A 44 38.04 33.75 -18.61
CA VAL A 44 37.90 32.41 -19.21
C VAL A 44 37.58 31.35 -18.16
N VAL A 45 38.25 31.40 -17.00
CA VAL A 45 37.99 30.48 -15.88
C VAL A 45 36.58 30.66 -15.34
N LEU A 46 36.17 31.89 -15.06
CA LEU A 46 34.85 32.20 -14.52
C LEU A 46 33.73 31.79 -15.49
N ASN A 47 33.94 31.94 -16.80
CA ASN A 47 32.98 31.47 -17.80
C ASN A 47 32.85 29.94 -17.82
N ALA A 48 33.97 29.22 -17.73
CA ALA A 48 33.96 27.76 -17.69
C ALA A 48 33.23 27.23 -16.42
N GLU A 49 33.48 27.85 -15.27
CA GLU A 49 32.78 27.52 -14.02
C GLU A 49 31.28 27.83 -14.10
N THR A 50 30.92 28.99 -14.67
CA THR A 50 29.53 29.40 -14.88
C THR A 50 28.79 28.39 -15.77
N GLU A 51 29.40 27.96 -16.88
CA GLU A 51 28.82 26.97 -17.78
C GLU A 51 28.65 25.59 -17.12
N TYR A 52 29.65 25.14 -16.35
CA TYR A 52 29.57 23.88 -15.61
C TYR A 52 28.41 23.91 -14.60
N LEU A 53 28.31 24.98 -13.81
CA LEU A 53 27.25 25.18 -12.85
C LEU A 53 25.86 25.22 -13.53
N ARG A 54 25.72 25.95 -14.64
CA ARG A 54 24.46 25.99 -15.43
C ARG A 54 24.01 24.62 -15.87
N ARG A 55 24.91 23.82 -16.45
CA ARG A 55 24.61 22.46 -16.91
C ARG A 55 24.22 21.55 -15.74
N GLY A 56 24.97 21.62 -14.64
CA GLY A 56 24.67 20.88 -13.41
C GLY A 56 23.28 21.22 -12.86
N MET A 57 22.95 22.51 -12.82
CA MET A 57 21.66 23.03 -12.34
C MET A 57 20.49 22.62 -13.22
N ALA A 58 20.63 22.72 -14.54
CA ALA A 58 19.61 22.30 -15.50
C ALA A 58 19.29 20.80 -15.35
N ASN A 59 20.34 19.97 -15.17
CA ASN A 59 20.18 18.54 -14.92
C ASN A 59 19.44 18.26 -13.60
N GLN A 60 19.84 18.92 -12.51
CA GLN A 60 19.16 18.77 -11.21
C GLN A 60 17.69 19.19 -11.28
N LEU A 61 17.39 20.30 -11.96
CA LEU A 61 16.01 20.77 -12.15
C LEU A 61 15.17 19.74 -12.92
N SER A 62 15.73 19.13 -13.97
CA SER A 62 15.08 18.07 -14.74
C SER A 62 14.77 16.83 -13.90
N VAL A 63 15.75 16.37 -13.09
CA VAL A 63 15.57 15.26 -12.17
C VAL A 63 14.49 15.57 -11.13
N LEU A 64 14.54 16.75 -10.50
CA LEU A 64 13.54 17.19 -9.53
C LEU A 64 12.14 17.28 -10.14
N ALA A 65 12.01 17.78 -11.37
CA ALA A 65 10.73 17.83 -12.08
C ALA A 65 10.18 16.43 -12.41
N ARG A 66 11.05 15.46 -12.73
CA ARG A 66 10.66 14.06 -12.93
C ARG A 66 10.22 13.42 -11.61
N VAL A 67 10.98 13.62 -10.54
CA VAL A 67 10.69 13.14 -9.19
C VAL A 67 9.35 13.68 -8.68
N LYS A 68 9.12 15.00 -8.80
CA LYS A 68 7.86 15.64 -8.40
C LYS A 68 6.67 15.03 -9.14
N ARG A 69 6.80 14.77 -10.45
CA ARG A 69 5.76 14.13 -11.25
C ARG A 69 5.49 12.69 -10.81
N SER A 70 6.53 11.89 -10.55
CA SER A 70 6.33 10.52 -10.05
C SER A 70 5.70 10.50 -8.66
N LEU A 71 6.14 11.40 -7.77
CA LEU A 71 5.57 11.54 -6.43
C LEU A 71 4.08 11.86 -6.48
N ASN A 72 3.68 12.85 -7.28
CA ASN A 72 2.26 13.20 -7.43
C ASN A 72 1.44 12.01 -7.99
N ARG A 73 1.96 11.28 -8.98
CA ARG A 73 1.28 10.09 -9.52
C ARG A 73 1.12 8.99 -8.47
N THR A 74 2.16 8.70 -7.70
CA THR A 74 2.10 7.69 -6.63
C THR A 74 1.14 8.12 -5.52
N TYR A 75 1.11 9.40 -5.16
CA TYR A 75 0.15 9.95 -4.21
C TYR A 75 -1.29 9.79 -4.69
N ASP A 76 -1.58 10.17 -5.94
CA ASP A 76 -2.93 10.05 -6.51
C ASP A 76 -3.38 8.59 -6.64
N ALA A 77 -2.48 7.70 -7.05
CA ALA A 77 -2.73 6.25 -7.10
C ALA A 77 -3.01 5.69 -5.70
N GLY A 78 -2.15 5.96 -4.72
CA GLY A 78 -2.32 5.51 -3.33
C GLY A 78 -3.61 6.06 -2.70
N LYS A 79 -3.99 7.30 -2.99
CA LYS A 79 -5.27 7.89 -2.54
C LYS A 79 -6.47 7.15 -3.14
N LYS A 80 -6.40 6.73 -4.40
CA LYS A 80 -7.44 5.93 -5.05
C LYS A 80 -7.53 4.53 -4.45
N GLU A 81 -6.38 3.87 -4.26
CA GLU A 81 -6.28 2.54 -3.66
C GLU A 81 -6.80 2.53 -2.22
N PHE A 82 -6.46 3.53 -1.40
CA PHE A 82 -6.98 3.66 -0.05
C PHE A 82 -8.50 3.82 -0.02
N LYS A 83 -9.06 4.66 -0.90
CA LYS A 83 -10.52 4.79 -1.03
C LYS A 83 -11.18 3.49 -1.46
N GLN A 84 -10.54 2.73 -2.35
CA GLN A 84 -11.03 1.43 -2.77
C GLN A 84 -10.96 0.42 -1.62
N LEU A 85 -9.88 0.40 -0.84
CA LEU A 85 -9.72 -0.46 0.32
C LEU A 85 -10.80 -0.19 1.37
N ILE A 86 -11.08 1.07 1.72
CA ILE A 86 -12.17 1.42 2.64
C ILE A 86 -13.50 0.85 2.14
N ARG A 87 -13.82 1.04 0.85
CA ARG A 87 -15.06 0.49 0.27
C ARG A 87 -15.11 -1.03 0.35
N MET A 88 -13.99 -1.71 0.12
CA MET A 88 -13.89 -3.16 0.27
C MET A 88 -14.12 -3.60 1.71
N MET A 89 -13.55 -2.88 2.68
CA MET A 89 -13.75 -3.13 4.11
C MET A 89 -15.20 -2.94 4.52
N ASP A 90 -15.82 -1.81 4.15
CA ASP A 90 -17.23 -1.52 4.45
C ASP A 90 -18.15 -2.57 3.82
N ALA A 91 -17.88 -2.95 2.57
CA ALA A 91 -18.65 -3.99 1.89
C ALA A 91 -18.49 -5.36 2.55
N ALA A 92 -17.28 -5.70 2.99
CA ALA A 92 -17.03 -6.97 3.66
C ALA A 92 -17.69 -7.01 5.06
N ASP A 93 -17.63 -5.91 5.82
CA ASP A 93 -18.32 -5.76 7.11
C ASP A 93 -19.84 -5.88 6.91
N ALA A 94 -20.41 -5.20 5.91
CA ALA A 94 -21.83 -5.33 5.58
C ALA A 94 -22.23 -6.77 5.21
N ARG A 95 -21.42 -7.48 4.41
CA ARG A 95 -21.68 -8.90 4.08
C ARG A 95 -21.62 -9.80 5.31
N MET A 96 -20.65 -9.58 6.20
CA MET A 96 -20.53 -10.32 7.45
C MET A 96 -21.74 -10.06 8.35
N GLN A 97 -22.09 -8.80 8.56
CA GLN A 97 -23.27 -8.39 9.36
C GLN A 97 -24.56 -9.00 8.83
N ALA A 98 -24.77 -9.03 7.51
CA ALA A 98 -25.93 -9.68 6.89
C ALA A 98 -25.97 -11.20 7.16
N THR A 99 -24.81 -11.86 7.09
CA THR A 99 -24.69 -13.29 7.39
C THR A 99 -24.95 -13.57 8.88
N THR A 100 -24.38 -12.77 9.78
CA THR A 100 -24.63 -12.85 11.22
C THR A 100 -26.10 -12.56 11.57
N ALA A 101 -26.73 -11.59 10.90
CA ALA A 101 -28.16 -11.31 11.06
C ALA A 101 -29.02 -12.52 10.65
N THR A 102 -28.68 -13.16 9.54
CA THR A 102 -29.35 -14.39 9.08
C THR A 102 -29.25 -15.51 10.11
N LEU A 103 -28.08 -15.70 10.75
CA LEU A 103 -27.91 -16.68 11.82
C LEU A 103 -28.70 -16.32 13.10
N ARG A 104 -28.77 -15.03 13.45
CA ARG A 104 -29.53 -14.54 14.61
C ARG A 104 -31.05 -14.71 14.43
N GLU A 105 -31.56 -14.45 13.24
CA GLU A 105 -32.98 -14.66 12.92
C GLU A 105 -33.36 -16.14 12.89
N ARG A 106 -32.38 -17.04 12.74
CA ARG A 106 -32.63 -18.47 12.65
C ARG A 106 -32.77 -19.10 14.02
N ILE A 107 -34.01 -19.27 14.47
CA ILE A 107 -34.31 -19.94 15.74
C ILE A 107 -34.14 -21.46 15.62
N VAL A 108 -33.32 -22.03 16.51
CA VAL A 108 -33.12 -23.47 16.63
C VAL A 108 -34.38 -24.12 17.19
N GLN A 109 -34.74 -25.27 16.62
CA GLN A 109 -35.94 -26.02 17.00
C GLN A 109 -35.79 -26.59 18.42
N PRO A 110 -36.80 -26.44 19.31
CA PRO A 110 -36.71 -26.92 20.69
C PRO A 110 -36.50 -28.43 20.76
N GLU A 111 -36.97 -29.18 19.76
CA GLU A 111 -36.79 -30.63 19.64
C GLU A 111 -35.32 -31.06 19.52
N PHE A 112 -34.41 -30.12 19.18
CA PHE A 112 -32.97 -30.37 19.13
C PHE A 112 -32.23 -29.97 20.41
N ARG A 113 -32.91 -29.36 21.39
CA ARG A 113 -32.32 -28.90 22.64
C ARG A 113 -32.73 -29.83 23.77
N GLU A 114 -31.90 -30.83 24.02
CA GLU A 114 -32.16 -31.81 25.06
C GLU A 114 -31.73 -31.25 26.43
N GLY A 115 -32.61 -31.38 27.44
CA GLY A 115 -32.27 -31.12 28.85
C GLY A 115 -32.37 -29.66 29.33
N GLU A 116 -32.51 -28.67 28.44
CA GLU A 116 -32.69 -27.26 28.80
C GLU A 116 -34.14 -26.81 28.57
N ASN A 117 -35.01 -27.05 29.55
CA ASN A 117 -36.40 -26.56 29.58
C ASN A 117 -36.50 -25.10 30.08
N ASP A 118 -35.54 -24.24 29.74
CA ASP A 118 -35.55 -22.84 30.20
C ASP A 118 -36.53 -21.95 29.40
N GLY A 119 -37.16 -22.49 28.35
CA GLY A 119 -38.09 -21.74 27.48
C GLY A 119 -37.41 -20.65 26.62
N VAL A 120 -36.09 -20.49 26.75
CA VAL A 120 -35.33 -19.47 26.03
C VAL A 120 -35.16 -19.87 24.56
N GLN A 121 -35.57 -18.99 23.64
CA GLN A 121 -35.29 -19.13 22.22
C GLN A 121 -33.80 -18.85 21.97
N ARG A 122 -33.08 -19.84 21.44
CA ARG A 122 -31.69 -19.71 21.02
C ARG A 122 -31.59 -19.67 19.50
N SER A 123 -30.91 -18.67 19.00
CA SER A 123 -30.58 -18.56 17.58
C SER A 123 -29.46 -19.52 17.21
N LEU A 124 -29.28 -19.76 15.92
CA LEU A 124 -28.19 -20.57 15.40
C LEU A 124 -26.82 -19.95 15.75
N LEU A 125 -26.76 -18.62 15.90
CA LEU A 125 -25.56 -17.89 16.32
C LEU A 125 -25.13 -18.26 17.75
N ASP A 126 -26.06 -18.57 18.66
CA ASP A 126 -25.74 -18.84 20.07
C ASP A 126 -24.96 -20.15 20.27
N PHE A 127 -24.96 -21.02 19.27
CA PHE A 127 -24.21 -22.28 19.26
C PHE A 127 -22.81 -22.15 18.64
N VAL A 128 -22.43 -20.94 18.21
CA VAL A 128 -21.13 -20.63 17.63
C VAL A 128 -20.36 -19.73 18.61
N ALA A 129 -19.13 -20.12 18.97
CA ALA A 129 -18.27 -19.27 19.80
C ALA A 129 -17.95 -17.94 19.10
N ASP A 130 -18.51 -16.85 19.64
CA ASP A 130 -18.55 -15.49 19.05
C ASP A 130 -17.25 -14.68 19.22
N GLU A 131 -16.24 -15.24 19.90
CA GLU A 131 -14.99 -14.54 20.24
C GLU A 131 -14.21 -14.12 18.98
N ARG A 132 -14.10 -15.01 17.99
CA ARG A 132 -13.27 -14.78 16.80
C ARG A 132 -13.77 -13.66 15.89
N VAL A 133 -15.08 -13.43 15.79
CA VAL A 133 -15.66 -12.38 14.93
C VAL A 133 -15.44 -11.01 15.55
N SER A 134 -15.72 -10.88 16.85
CA SER A 134 -15.58 -9.64 17.61
C SER A 134 -14.12 -9.15 17.61
N GLU A 135 -13.17 -10.07 17.73
CA GLU A 135 -11.74 -9.77 17.71
C GLU A 135 -11.27 -9.22 16.36
N VAL A 136 -11.65 -9.88 15.24
CA VAL A 136 -11.26 -9.43 13.89
C VAL A 136 -11.84 -8.04 13.59
N VAL A 137 -13.11 -7.79 13.93
CA VAL A 137 -13.76 -6.49 13.71
C VAL A 137 -13.15 -5.39 14.59
N LYS A 138 -12.83 -5.70 15.87
CA LYS A 138 -12.16 -4.74 16.77
C LYS A 138 -10.75 -4.40 16.28
N ALA A 139 -9.98 -5.41 15.84
CA ALA A 139 -8.64 -5.21 15.29
C ALA A 139 -8.69 -4.33 14.03
N LEU A 140 -9.63 -4.59 13.11
CA LEU A 140 -9.81 -3.80 11.89
C LEU A 140 -10.12 -2.32 12.21
N LYS A 141 -11.00 -2.06 13.17
CA LYS A 141 -11.36 -0.70 13.62
C LYS A 141 -10.20 0.01 14.34
N ALA A 142 -9.33 -0.72 15.03
CA ALA A 142 -8.14 -0.16 15.66
C ALA A 142 -7.11 0.30 14.62
N SER A 143 -6.82 -0.53 13.61
CA SER A 143 -5.87 -0.20 12.53
C SER A 143 -6.29 1.04 11.73
N VAL A 144 -7.59 1.27 11.52
CA VAL A 144 -8.10 2.48 10.86
C VAL A 144 -7.83 3.74 11.67
N LYS A 145 -8.02 3.69 13.00
CA LYS A 145 -7.78 4.85 13.88
C LYS A 145 -6.31 5.24 13.93
N GLU A 146 -5.41 4.27 13.81
CA GLU A 146 -3.96 4.49 13.81
C GLU A 146 -3.49 5.13 12.49
N LEU A 147 -3.99 4.66 11.35
CA LEU A 147 -3.73 5.24 10.03
C LEU A 147 -4.22 6.69 9.90
N GLN A 148 -5.32 7.06 10.57
CA GLN A 148 -5.86 8.42 10.55
C GLN A 148 -5.02 9.42 11.35
N LYS A 149 -4.29 8.97 12.38
CA LYS A 149 -3.46 9.86 13.22
C LYS A 149 -2.14 10.24 12.56
N GLY A 150 -1.61 9.41 11.67
CA GLY A 150 -0.30 9.61 11.02
C GLY A 150 -0.26 10.63 9.87
N CYS A 151 -1.34 11.36 9.59
CA CYS A 151 -1.48 12.26 8.43
C CYS A 151 -1.36 13.76 8.79
N ARG A 152 -0.91 14.11 10.00
CA ARG A 152 -0.83 15.50 10.48
C ARG A 152 0.51 15.81 11.16
N SER A 153 1.56 16.04 10.38
CA SER A 153 2.66 16.92 10.77
C SER A 153 3.66 17.03 9.61
N ASP A 154 3.81 18.23 9.05
CA ASP A 154 4.90 18.59 8.14
C ASP A 154 5.83 19.60 8.85
N PRO A 155 7.14 19.58 8.59
CA PRO A 155 8.18 20.13 9.45
C PRO A 155 8.66 21.52 9.00
N ALA A 156 9.27 22.25 9.94
CA ALA A 156 9.82 23.58 9.71
C ALA A 156 11.34 23.52 9.45
N ALA A 157 11.75 24.11 8.33
CA ALA A 157 13.13 24.37 7.96
C ALA A 157 13.73 25.59 8.68
N ARG A 158 15.07 25.61 8.80
CA ARG A 158 15.99 26.73 8.43
C ARG A 158 17.29 26.67 9.26
N ARG A 159 18.43 26.80 8.58
CA ARG A 159 19.29 28.01 8.60
C ARG A 159 20.53 27.84 7.72
N ALA A 160 21.00 28.96 7.21
CA ALA A 160 22.18 29.12 6.35
C ALA A 160 23.09 30.21 6.95
N GLN A 161 24.40 30.14 6.70
CA GLN A 161 25.37 31.25 6.71
C GLN A 161 26.67 30.77 6.04
N CYS A 162 27.10 31.36 4.91
CA CYS A 162 27.99 32.53 4.70
C CYS A 162 29.48 32.22 4.91
N LEU A 163 30.28 32.38 3.84
CA LEU A 163 31.74 32.51 3.88
C LEU A 163 32.20 33.61 2.93
N HIS A 164 33.16 34.36 3.43
CA HIS A 164 33.84 35.53 2.89
C HIS A 164 35.14 35.07 2.21
N LEU A 165 35.54 35.68 1.08
CA LEU A 165 36.90 35.52 0.54
C LEU A 165 37.40 36.86 0.00
N GLY A 166 38.65 37.18 0.32
CA GLY A 166 39.33 38.43 0.01
C GLY A 166 40.41 38.29 -1.06
N VAL A 167 40.50 39.35 -1.86
CA VAL A 167 41.65 40.13 -2.34
C VAL A 167 42.98 39.42 -2.70
N ILE A 168 43.38 39.73 -3.93
CA ILE A 168 44.60 39.47 -4.71
C ILE A 168 45.80 40.27 -4.22
N ALA A 169 47.02 39.73 -4.37
CA ALA A 169 48.21 40.47 -4.81
C ALA A 169 49.33 39.48 -5.19
N GLU A 170 49.93 39.61 -6.38
CA GLU A 170 51.29 40.16 -6.55
C GLU A 170 51.82 40.00 -7.99
N GLN A 171 52.80 40.85 -8.27
CA GLN A 171 53.19 41.45 -9.53
C GLN A 171 54.47 40.80 -10.11
N GLU A 172 54.60 40.83 -11.45
CA GLU A 172 55.84 40.97 -12.26
C GLU A 172 56.95 39.90 -12.18
N SER A 173 57.85 39.68 -13.15
CA SER A 173 58.30 40.36 -14.38
C SER A 173 59.20 39.37 -15.16
N HIS A 174 59.32 39.53 -16.49
CA HIS A 174 60.62 39.45 -17.19
C HIS A 174 60.47 39.84 -18.66
N VAL A 175 61.23 40.83 -19.11
CA VAL A 175 61.58 40.95 -20.53
C VAL A 175 62.94 41.61 -20.66
N SER A 176 63.81 41.00 -21.46
CA SER A 176 65.19 41.44 -21.72
C SER A 176 65.34 42.04 -23.12
N ASP A 177 66.25 43.03 -23.18
CA ASP A 177 67.10 43.51 -24.27
C ASP A 177 66.61 43.48 -25.73
N LEU A 178 66.48 44.69 -26.30
CA LEU A 178 66.74 44.95 -27.73
C LEU A 178 67.48 46.29 -27.92
N GLU A 179 68.53 46.23 -28.74
CA GLU A 179 69.48 47.29 -29.09
C GLU A 179 68.95 48.32 -30.12
N PRO A 180 69.62 49.48 -30.30
CA PRO A 180 68.97 50.70 -30.80
C PRO A 180 68.89 50.87 -32.34
N ILE A 181 67.68 51.13 -32.84
CA ILE A 181 67.38 51.62 -34.21
C ILE A 181 67.57 53.17 -34.30
N THR A 182 67.84 53.68 -35.51
CA THR A 182 68.14 55.09 -35.87
C THR A 182 67.10 56.14 -35.42
N SER A 183 67.48 57.42 -35.44
CA SER A 183 66.73 58.56 -34.87
C SER A 183 65.35 58.83 -35.48
N GLN A 184 65.15 58.49 -36.77
CA GLN A 184 63.89 58.73 -37.48
C GLN A 184 62.89 57.59 -37.23
N ASP A 185 63.35 56.34 -37.30
CA ASP A 185 62.56 55.16 -36.95
C ASP A 185 62.08 55.21 -35.49
N ARG A 186 62.84 55.85 -34.60
CA ARG A 186 62.42 56.11 -33.21
C ARG A 186 61.25 57.08 -33.13
N ALA A 187 61.24 58.15 -33.92
CA ALA A 187 60.15 59.12 -33.87
C ALA A 187 58.83 58.49 -34.37
N ASP A 188 58.93 57.69 -35.43
CA ASP A 188 57.79 56.94 -35.98
C ASP A 188 57.35 55.83 -35.02
N MET A 189 58.28 55.08 -34.42
CA MET A 189 58.00 54.06 -33.40
C MET A 189 57.33 54.68 -32.15
N VAL A 190 57.74 55.87 -31.72
CA VAL A 190 57.11 56.54 -30.58
C VAL A 190 55.70 57.00 -30.89
N LYS A 191 55.47 57.51 -32.10
CA LYS A 191 54.13 57.86 -32.54
C LYS A 191 53.23 56.61 -32.55
N ILE A 192 53.71 55.51 -33.12
CA ILE A 192 53.00 54.22 -33.14
C ILE A 192 52.76 53.72 -31.72
N VAL A 193 53.76 53.70 -30.84
CA VAL A 193 53.60 53.25 -29.44
C VAL A 193 52.61 54.11 -28.66
N VAL A 194 52.55 55.42 -28.91
CA VAL A 194 51.58 56.31 -28.25
C VAL A 194 50.16 56.06 -28.78
N GLU A 195 50.02 55.82 -30.08
CA GLU A 195 48.76 55.47 -30.73
C GLU A 195 48.26 54.09 -30.24
N ASP A 196 49.11 53.05 -30.32
CA ASP A 196 48.85 51.69 -29.86
C ASP A 196 48.56 51.63 -28.35
N ALA A 197 49.25 52.42 -27.53
CA ALA A 197 48.97 52.50 -26.09
C ALA A 197 47.55 52.98 -25.82
N SER A 198 47.04 53.92 -26.63
CA SER A 198 45.66 54.40 -26.49
C SER A 198 44.62 53.38 -26.94
N GLU A 199 44.92 52.56 -27.97
CA GLU A 199 44.05 51.46 -28.39
C GLU A 199 44.02 50.32 -27.36
N VAL A 200 45.16 50.00 -26.75
CA VAL A 200 45.26 49.00 -25.70
C VAL A 200 44.46 49.41 -24.46
N GLU A 201 44.43 50.69 -24.09
CA GLU A 201 43.57 51.19 -23.00
C GLU A 201 42.07 50.95 -23.26
N VAL A 202 41.63 51.09 -24.51
CA VAL A 202 40.24 50.81 -24.90
C VAL A 202 39.92 49.32 -24.75
N VAL A 203 40.82 48.44 -25.20
CA VAL A 203 40.64 46.98 -25.07
C VAL A 203 40.63 46.55 -23.60
N VAL A 204 41.47 47.15 -22.76
CA VAL A 204 41.45 46.88 -21.31
C VAL A 204 40.16 47.34 -20.64
N HIS A 205 39.62 48.48 -21.08
CA HIS A 205 38.31 48.91 -20.61
C HIS A 205 37.21 47.90 -20.99
N GLU A 206 37.21 47.41 -22.23
CA GLU A 206 36.26 46.38 -22.69
C GLU A 206 36.40 45.06 -21.92
N ILE A 207 37.63 44.59 -21.68
CA ILE A 207 37.89 43.38 -20.90
C ILE A 207 37.38 43.54 -19.46
N ASN A 208 37.64 44.69 -18.83
CA ASN A 208 37.16 44.97 -17.48
C ASN A 208 35.63 45.06 -17.41
N GLU A 209 34.97 45.68 -18.39
CA GLU A 209 33.51 45.70 -18.48
C GLU A 209 32.95 44.28 -18.62
N ARG A 210 33.59 43.44 -19.44
CA ARG A 210 33.21 42.05 -19.63
C ARG A 210 33.43 41.20 -18.38
N LEU A 211 34.53 41.42 -17.64
CA LEU A 211 34.79 40.78 -16.36
C LEU A 211 33.70 41.15 -15.34
N ALA A 212 33.40 42.45 -15.20
CA ALA A 212 32.35 42.93 -14.29
C ALA A 212 30.96 42.37 -14.65
N ALA A 213 30.65 42.24 -15.95
CA ALA A 213 29.42 41.58 -16.40
C ALA A 213 29.39 40.09 -15.99
N MET A 214 30.53 39.40 -16.13
CA MET A 214 30.64 37.99 -15.80
C MET A 214 30.59 37.71 -14.29
N GLU A 215 31.19 38.56 -13.46
CA GLU A 215 31.08 38.49 -12.00
C GLU A 215 29.63 38.63 -11.52
N ASN A 216 28.88 39.54 -12.16
CA ASN A 216 27.46 39.71 -11.90
C ASN A 216 26.65 38.47 -12.30
N GLU A 217 26.96 37.88 -13.46
CA GLU A 217 26.33 36.66 -13.95
C GLU A 217 26.62 35.46 -13.05
N PHE A 218 27.87 35.29 -12.61
CA PHE A 218 28.28 34.27 -11.66
C PHE A 218 27.58 34.43 -10.31
N SER A 219 27.46 35.67 -9.81
CA SER A 219 26.74 35.98 -8.58
C SER A 219 25.24 35.66 -8.68
N LEU A 220 24.62 35.89 -9.85
CA LEU A 220 23.24 35.48 -10.12
C LEU A 220 23.13 33.94 -10.12
N LEU A 221 24.05 33.25 -10.80
CA LEU A 221 24.05 31.80 -10.87
C LEU A 221 24.26 31.15 -9.49
N GLY A 222 25.10 31.73 -8.63
CA GLY A 222 25.29 31.29 -7.26
C GLY A 222 24.01 31.38 -6.42
N ARG A 223 23.20 32.43 -6.62
CA ARG A 223 21.88 32.55 -5.97
C ARG A 223 20.92 31.47 -6.45
N GLU A 224 20.88 31.20 -7.75
CA GLU A 224 20.04 30.17 -8.34
C GLU A 224 20.49 28.76 -7.93
N ALA A 225 21.80 28.50 -7.84
CA ALA A 225 22.36 27.25 -7.35
C ALA A 225 21.93 26.99 -5.89
N ASN A 226 21.97 28.04 -5.05
CA ASN A 226 21.47 27.98 -3.68
C ASN A 226 19.95 27.78 -3.61
N HIS A 227 19.19 28.27 -4.60
CA HIS A 227 17.76 27.99 -4.70
C HIS A 227 17.52 26.50 -5.03
N ILE A 228 18.16 25.98 -6.07
CA ILE A 228 18.04 24.56 -6.48
C ILE A 228 18.48 23.62 -5.36
N ARG A 229 19.59 23.92 -4.66
CA ARG A 229 20.04 23.11 -3.51
C ARG A 229 18.99 23.04 -2.40
N ARG A 230 18.30 24.15 -2.13
CA ARG A 230 17.19 24.18 -1.16
C ARG A 230 15.98 23.36 -1.62
N VAL A 231 15.61 23.46 -2.91
CA VAL A 231 14.52 22.64 -3.48
C VAL A 231 14.87 21.15 -3.45
N TYR A 232 16.13 20.81 -3.74
CA TYR A 232 16.63 19.45 -3.68
C TYR A 232 16.56 18.88 -2.25
N ALA A 233 17.04 19.64 -1.24
CA ALA A 233 16.95 19.23 0.15
C ALA A 233 15.49 19.02 0.59
N GLY A 234 14.58 19.95 0.24
CA GLY A 234 13.14 19.77 0.52
C GLY A 234 12.54 18.56 -0.18
N THR A 235 13.03 18.21 -1.37
CA THR A 235 12.60 16.99 -2.08
C THR A 235 13.12 15.72 -1.40
N GLN A 236 14.33 15.73 -0.84
CA GLN A 236 14.84 14.62 -0.03
C GLN A 236 14.04 14.45 1.27
N ASP A 237 13.66 15.54 1.93
CA ASP A 237 12.78 15.47 3.10
C ASP A 237 11.41 14.88 2.73
N ALA A 238 10.84 15.28 1.58
CA ALA A 238 9.61 14.67 1.07
C ALA A 238 9.76 13.16 0.80
N PHE A 239 10.94 12.70 0.32
CA PHE A 239 11.21 11.27 0.16
C PHE A 239 11.29 10.52 1.49
N ARG A 240 11.85 11.11 2.54
CA ARG A 240 11.84 10.49 3.87
C ARG A 240 10.43 10.31 4.41
N VAL A 241 9.56 11.31 4.19
CA VAL A 241 8.13 11.19 4.54
C VAL A 241 7.46 10.07 3.74
N LEU A 242 7.81 9.92 2.45
CA LEU A 242 7.31 8.79 1.65
C LEU A 242 7.82 7.44 2.13
N GLU A 243 9.06 7.35 2.61
CA GLU A 243 9.62 6.13 3.19
C GLU A 243 8.89 5.74 4.47
N ASP A 244 8.57 6.70 5.34
CA ASP A 244 7.71 6.47 6.51
C ASP A 244 6.30 6.00 6.12
N ILE A 245 5.70 6.60 5.07
CA ILE A 245 4.43 6.12 4.51
C ILE A 245 4.58 4.72 3.89
N GLY A 246 5.73 4.43 3.28
CA GLY A 246 6.12 3.09 2.81
C GLY A 246 6.11 2.06 3.95
N GLY A 247 6.59 2.43 5.14
CA GLY A 247 6.44 1.62 6.34
C GLY A 247 4.97 1.35 6.70
N LYS A 248 4.10 2.33 6.50
CA LYS A 248 2.64 2.20 6.73
C LYS A 248 1.95 1.32 5.67
N LEU A 249 2.53 1.08 4.49
CA LEU A 249 2.00 0.12 3.51
C LEU A 249 2.00 -1.33 4.03
N VAL A 250 2.85 -1.68 5.00
CA VAL A 250 2.79 -2.98 5.69
C VAL A 250 1.43 -3.19 6.36
N ILE A 251 0.82 -2.12 6.87
CA ILE A 251 -0.52 -2.13 7.48
C ILE A 251 -1.58 -2.47 6.43
N TYR A 252 -1.43 -2.01 5.18
CA TYR A 252 -2.35 -2.37 4.10
C TYR A 252 -2.33 -3.86 3.81
N GLY A 253 -1.14 -4.48 3.78
CA GLY A 253 -0.99 -5.94 3.65
C GLY A 253 -1.74 -6.69 4.75
N ALA A 254 -1.59 -6.25 6.01
CA ALA A 254 -2.31 -6.84 7.13
C ALA A 254 -3.84 -6.71 7.01
N ILE A 255 -4.34 -5.58 6.50
CA ILE A 255 -5.78 -5.38 6.25
C ILE A 255 -6.29 -6.38 5.20
N PHE A 256 -5.57 -6.60 4.10
CA PHE A 256 -5.98 -7.59 3.09
C PHE A 256 -6.06 -9.00 3.67
N THR A 257 -5.08 -9.42 4.46
CA THR A 257 -5.14 -10.71 5.17
C THR A 257 -6.37 -10.80 6.07
N LYS A 258 -6.72 -9.73 6.78
CA LYS A 258 -7.93 -9.69 7.61
C LYS A 258 -9.23 -9.71 6.80
N LEU A 259 -9.28 -9.07 5.64
CA LEU A 259 -10.44 -9.16 4.74
C LEU A 259 -10.64 -10.60 4.24
N GLU A 260 -9.56 -11.30 3.91
CA GLU A 260 -9.62 -12.71 3.53
C GLU A 260 -10.09 -13.60 4.69
N GLU A 261 -9.58 -13.39 5.91
CA GLU A 261 -10.05 -14.10 7.10
C GLU A 261 -11.56 -13.88 7.32
N MET A 262 -12.02 -12.64 7.15
CA MET A 262 -13.44 -12.30 7.31
C MET A 262 -14.32 -12.95 6.24
N ASP A 263 -13.87 -13.00 4.98
CA ASP A 263 -14.59 -13.69 3.91
C ASP A 263 -14.65 -15.22 4.13
N ARG A 264 -13.56 -15.84 4.60
CA ARG A 264 -13.57 -17.28 4.98
C ARG A 264 -14.55 -17.57 6.12
N LEU A 265 -14.61 -16.67 7.11
CA LEU A 265 -15.53 -16.81 8.23
C LEU A 265 -17.00 -16.67 7.79
N ARG A 266 -17.27 -15.76 6.84
CA ARG A 266 -18.59 -15.61 6.22
C ARG A 266 -19.00 -16.89 5.51
N GLU A 267 -18.12 -17.48 4.70
CA GLU A 267 -18.38 -18.73 3.99
C GLU A 267 -18.66 -19.88 4.96
N PHE A 268 -17.91 -19.96 6.06
CA PHE A 268 -18.17 -20.94 7.11
C PHE A 268 -19.59 -20.76 7.70
N TYR A 269 -20.01 -19.53 8.01
CA TYR A 269 -21.34 -19.24 8.55
C TYR A 269 -22.48 -19.49 7.56
N GLN A 270 -22.29 -19.17 6.28
CA GLN A 270 -23.24 -19.54 5.23
C GLN A 270 -23.35 -21.06 5.09
N GLY A 271 -22.21 -21.75 5.12
CA GLY A 271 -22.15 -23.21 5.11
C GLY A 271 -22.84 -23.83 6.32
N TYR A 272 -22.66 -23.25 7.51
CA TYR A 272 -23.30 -23.67 8.76
C TYR A 272 -24.82 -23.50 8.71
N ALA A 273 -25.31 -22.34 8.24
CA ALA A 273 -26.74 -22.11 8.03
C ALA A 273 -27.33 -23.14 7.05
N GLY A 274 -26.65 -23.41 5.93
CA GLY A 274 -27.09 -24.43 4.97
C GLY A 274 -27.04 -25.85 5.53
N ALA A 275 -26.06 -26.18 6.37
CA ALA A 275 -25.98 -27.47 7.05
C ALA A 275 -27.13 -27.68 8.03
N TYR A 276 -27.54 -26.61 8.72
CA TYR A 276 -28.70 -26.63 9.61
C TYR A 276 -30.00 -26.97 8.86
N GLU A 277 -30.22 -26.37 7.68
CA GLU A 277 -31.40 -26.74 6.87
C GLU A 277 -31.35 -28.21 6.41
N ARG A 278 -30.18 -28.71 6.05
CA ARG A 278 -30.01 -30.13 5.69
C ARG A 278 -30.27 -31.06 6.88
N LEU A 279 -29.89 -30.66 8.09
CA LEU A 279 -30.19 -31.41 9.31
C LEU A 279 -31.69 -31.56 9.52
N ILE A 280 -32.46 -30.47 9.34
CA ILE A 280 -33.93 -30.51 9.45
C ILE A 280 -34.53 -31.54 8.47
N LEU A 281 -34.07 -31.54 7.21
CA LEU A 281 -34.55 -32.49 6.21
C LEU A 281 -34.13 -33.93 6.52
N GLU A 282 -32.94 -34.15 7.06
CA GLU A 282 -32.49 -35.48 7.45
C GLU A 282 -33.30 -36.04 8.63
N VAL A 283 -33.68 -35.20 9.59
CA VAL A 283 -34.57 -35.59 10.70
C VAL A 283 -35.95 -35.97 10.17
N ASP A 284 -36.55 -35.17 9.28
CA ASP A 284 -37.82 -35.51 8.62
C ASP A 284 -37.74 -36.84 7.85
N ARG A 285 -36.65 -37.05 7.10
CA ARG A 285 -36.40 -38.30 6.37
C ARG A 285 -36.31 -39.50 7.31
N ARG A 286 -35.57 -39.39 8.41
CA ARG A 286 -35.44 -40.46 9.42
C ARG A 286 -36.78 -40.76 10.08
N ARG A 287 -37.57 -39.74 10.40
CA ARG A 287 -38.93 -39.90 10.92
C ARG A 287 -39.83 -40.68 9.95
N ALA A 288 -39.80 -40.32 8.67
CA ALA A 288 -40.57 -41.03 7.65
C ALA A 288 -40.16 -42.51 7.51
N VAL A 289 -38.87 -42.84 7.72
CA VAL A 289 -38.41 -44.24 7.75
C VAL A 289 -38.93 -44.95 9.00
N GLU A 290 -38.84 -44.33 10.18
CA GLU A 290 -39.41 -44.89 11.42
C GLU A 290 -40.91 -45.17 11.27
N ASP A 291 -41.68 -44.22 10.74
CA ASP A 291 -43.11 -44.38 10.53
C ASP A 291 -43.42 -45.51 9.54
N ARG A 292 -42.61 -45.69 8.48
CA ARG A 292 -42.73 -46.82 7.54
C ARG A 292 -42.45 -48.16 8.22
N VAL A 293 -41.39 -48.23 9.04
CA VAL A 293 -41.06 -49.45 9.81
C VAL A 293 -42.19 -49.80 10.76
N GLN A 294 -42.74 -48.81 11.48
CA GLN A 294 -43.88 -49.01 12.36
C GLN A 294 -45.14 -49.46 11.59
N ALA A 295 -45.40 -48.90 10.41
CA ALA A 295 -46.53 -49.30 9.58
C ALA A 295 -46.41 -50.76 9.08
N ILE A 296 -45.20 -51.20 8.70
CA ILE A 296 -44.95 -52.60 8.33
C ILE A 296 -45.23 -53.52 9.51
N TRP A 297 -44.70 -53.20 10.69
CA TRP A 297 -44.94 -53.99 11.89
C TRP A 297 -46.41 -54.04 12.31
N ARG A 298 -47.14 -52.92 12.16
CA ARG A 298 -48.58 -52.88 12.42
C ARG A 298 -49.33 -53.84 11.48
N LYS A 299 -49.05 -53.79 10.18
CA LYS A 299 -49.66 -54.69 9.18
C LYS A 299 -49.30 -56.16 9.42
N ALA A 300 -48.05 -56.44 9.79
CA ALA A 300 -47.61 -57.78 10.14
C ALA A 300 -48.36 -58.30 11.37
N ARG A 301 -48.53 -57.46 12.41
CA ARG A 301 -49.29 -57.80 13.61
C ARG A 301 -50.76 -58.06 13.30
N GLU A 302 -51.40 -57.18 12.53
CA GLU A 302 -52.78 -57.39 12.05
C GLU A 302 -52.93 -58.70 11.26
N SER A 303 -51.92 -59.05 10.45
CA SER A 303 -51.92 -60.31 9.69
C SER A 303 -51.77 -61.55 10.58
N VAL A 304 -50.91 -61.49 11.60
CA VAL A 304 -50.74 -62.56 12.60
C VAL A 304 -52.01 -62.71 13.44
N ASP A 305 -52.59 -61.59 13.88
CA ASP A 305 -53.83 -61.59 14.66
C ASP A 305 -55.00 -62.19 13.85
N ARG A 306 -55.08 -61.89 12.53
CA ARG A 306 -56.06 -62.50 11.62
C ARG A 306 -55.88 -64.01 11.50
N LEU A 307 -54.64 -64.50 11.30
CA LEU A 307 -54.37 -65.94 11.26
C LEU A 307 -54.72 -66.63 12.58
N ALA A 308 -54.52 -65.95 13.71
CA ALA A 308 -54.90 -66.45 15.01
C ALA A 308 -56.42 -66.59 15.20
N GLN A 309 -57.18 -65.63 14.67
CA GLN A 309 -58.64 -65.72 14.65
C GLN A 309 -59.14 -66.83 13.71
N GLU A 310 -58.51 -66.99 12.54
CA GLU A 310 -58.84 -68.05 11.58
C GLU A 310 -58.59 -69.46 12.17
N ASP A 311 -57.45 -69.69 12.83
CA ASP A 311 -57.17 -70.96 13.53
C ASP A 311 -58.16 -71.22 14.67
N LEU A 312 -58.50 -70.20 15.45
CA LEU A 312 -59.50 -70.32 16.52
C LEU A 312 -60.87 -70.74 15.96
N GLN A 313 -61.32 -70.10 14.87
CA GLN A 313 -62.58 -70.46 14.21
C GLN A 313 -62.55 -71.88 13.65
N GLN A 314 -61.43 -72.30 13.05
CA GLN A 314 -61.28 -73.67 12.52
C GLN A 314 -61.32 -74.70 13.65
N ARG A 315 -60.70 -74.42 14.80
CA ARG A 315 -60.77 -75.29 15.98
C ARG A 315 -62.17 -75.37 16.56
N GLU A 316 -62.87 -74.25 16.66
CA GLU A 316 -64.27 -74.23 17.10
C GLU A 316 -65.15 -75.07 16.17
N ASN A 317 -65.03 -74.90 14.86
CA ASN A 317 -65.76 -75.70 13.86
C ASN A 317 -65.41 -77.19 13.98
N PHE A 318 -64.12 -77.53 14.09
CA PHE A 318 -63.66 -78.91 14.26
C PHE A 318 -64.21 -79.54 15.54
N MET A 319 -64.21 -78.80 16.65
CA MET A 319 -64.76 -79.25 17.92
C MET A 319 -66.28 -79.38 17.88
N GLN A 320 -66.97 -78.54 17.13
CA GLN A 320 -68.41 -78.67 16.90
C GLN A 320 -68.74 -79.97 16.14
N ASP A 321 -67.91 -80.35 15.15
CA ASP A 321 -68.15 -81.52 14.32
C ASP A 321 -67.81 -82.85 15.00
N ILE A 322 -66.73 -82.90 15.81
CA ILE A 322 -66.17 -84.17 16.34
C ILE A 322 -66.14 -84.21 17.88
N GLY A 323 -66.45 -83.11 18.57
CA GLY A 323 -66.27 -82.97 20.01
C GLY A 323 -67.06 -83.96 20.87
N GLU A 324 -68.21 -84.46 20.41
CA GLU A 324 -68.99 -85.49 21.12
C GLU A 324 -68.30 -86.87 21.15
N TYR A 325 -67.37 -87.10 20.21
CA TYR A 325 -66.70 -88.39 20.03
C TYR A 325 -65.26 -88.41 20.56
N ILE A 326 -64.72 -87.27 21.00
CA ILE A 326 -63.33 -87.13 21.45
C ILE A 326 -63.29 -86.93 22.98
N PRO A 327 -62.72 -87.87 23.75
CA PRO A 327 -62.49 -87.69 25.18
C PRO A 327 -61.59 -86.48 25.46
N THR A 328 -61.94 -85.69 26.48
CA THR A 328 -61.26 -84.42 26.81
C THR A 328 -59.76 -84.58 27.12
N ASP A 329 -59.33 -85.77 27.50
CA ASP A 329 -57.98 -86.07 27.96
C ASP A 329 -57.02 -86.51 26.83
N LEU A 330 -57.53 -86.73 25.62
CA LEU A 330 -56.73 -87.24 24.49
C LEU A 330 -55.60 -86.28 24.10
N TRP A 331 -55.86 -84.97 24.16
CA TRP A 331 -54.87 -83.94 23.92
C TRP A 331 -55.10 -82.71 24.83
N PRO A 332 -54.26 -82.50 25.85
CA PRO A 332 -54.40 -81.38 26.78
C PRO A 332 -54.31 -79.99 26.12
N GLY A 333 -53.69 -79.90 24.94
CA GLY A 333 -53.54 -78.67 24.16
C GLY A 333 -54.75 -78.33 23.29
N MET A 334 -55.79 -79.17 23.27
CA MET A 334 -56.96 -79.01 22.39
C MET A 334 -57.68 -77.67 22.58
N ASN A 335 -57.71 -77.16 23.82
CA ASN A 335 -58.31 -75.87 24.17
C ASN A 335 -57.28 -74.74 24.38
N ALA A 336 -55.99 -74.99 24.12
CA ALA A 336 -54.94 -74.00 24.34
C ALA A 336 -54.91 -72.97 23.20
N SER A 337 -54.88 -71.69 23.54
CA SER A 337 -54.69 -70.61 22.57
C SER A 337 -53.31 -70.69 21.90
N MET A 338 -53.19 -70.21 20.66
CA MET A 338 -51.88 -70.09 20.03
C MET A 338 -50.92 -69.18 20.80
N LYS A 339 -49.62 -69.41 20.58
CA LYS A 339 -48.55 -68.61 21.19
C LYS A 339 -48.66 -67.14 20.75
N ARG A 340 -48.67 -66.22 21.72
CA ARG A 340 -48.64 -64.77 21.46
C ARG A 340 -47.21 -64.33 21.17
N TRP A 341 -47.04 -63.56 20.10
CA TRP A 341 -45.76 -62.93 19.75
C TRP A 341 -45.81 -61.44 20.07
N GLU A 342 -44.76 -60.92 20.70
CA GLU A 342 -44.59 -59.49 20.99
C GLU A 342 -43.27 -59.02 20.42
N ILE A 343 -43.30 -57.95 19.63
CA ILE A 343 -42.11 -57.33 19.05
C ILE A 343 -41.83 -56.04 19.82
N ARG A 344 -40.61 -55.87 20.31
CA ARG A 344 -40.16 -54.69 21.03
C ARG A 344 -38.97 -54.04 20.30
N PRO A 345 -38.90 -52.71 20.26
CA PRO A 345 -37.69 -52.03 19.80
C PRO A 345 -36.53 -52.37 20.74
N VAL A 346 -35.36 -52.62 20.16
CA VAL A 346 -34.12 -52.84 20.91
C VAL A 346 -33.27 -51.58 20.75
N ALA A 347 -32.91 -50.96 21.87
CA ALA A 347 -31.94 -49.87 21.88
C ALA A 347 -30.51 -50.41 21.88
N GLU A 348 -29.59 -49.73 21.19
CA GLU A 348 -28.16 -49.96 21.36
C GLU A 348 -27.71 -49.51 22.76
N GLU A 349 -26.62 -50.10 23.27
CA GLU A 349 -26.07 -49.78 24.59
C GLU A 349 -25.82 -48.28 24.75
N GLY A 350 -26.50 -47.65 25.72
CA GLY A 350 -26.39 -46.21 26.00
C GLY A 350 -27.47 -45.33 25.36
N MET A 351 -28.38 -45.87 24.55
CA MET A 351 -29.53 -45.14 24.01
C MET A 351 -30.82 -45.47 24.77
N ASP A 352 -31.63 -44.45 25.03
CA ASP A 352 -32.96 -44.62 25.63
C ASP A 352 -33.90 -45.31 24.61
N PRO A 353 -34.48 -46.48 24.91
CA PRO A 353 -35.41 -47.19 24.04
C PRO A 353 -36.66 -46.39 23.65
N GLN A 354 -37.02 -45.35 24.41
CA GLN A 354 -38.10 -44.44 24.07
C GLN A 354 -37.70 -43.31 23.10
N ARG A 355 -36.40 -43.14 22.80
CA ARG A 355 -35.89 -42.01 22.02
C ARG A 355 -36.08 -42.27 20.52
N SER A 356 -37.19 -41.80 20.00
CA SER A 356 -37.53 -41.79 18.57
C SER A 356 -37.05 -40.51 17.90
N THR A 357 -36.82 -40.55 16.58
CA THR A 357 -36.51 -39.35 15.81
C THR A 357 -37.57 -38.27 16.06
N PRO A 358 -37.19 -37.02 16.41
CA PRO A 358 -38.15 -35.98 16.76
C PRO A 358 -39.12 -35.67 15.63
N ALA A 359 -40.38 -35.41 15.99
CA ALA A 359 -41.41 -35.02 15.03
C ALA A 359 -41.36 -33.50 14.81
N LEU A 360 -40.88 -33.08 13.65
CA LEU A 360 -40.85 -31.67 13.27
C LEU A 360 -42.16 -31.27 12.60
N SER A 361 -42.60 -30.02 12.80
CA SER A 361 -43.79 -29.51 12.13
C SER A 361 -43.57 -29.36 10.61
N ARG A 362 -44.62 -29.61 9.82
CA ARG A 362 -44.56 -29.48 8.35
C ARG A 362 -44.10 -28.08 7.90
N SER A 363 -44.47 -27.04 8.63
CA SER A 363 -44.04 -25.66 8.35
C SER A 363 -42.53 -25.48 8.47
N VAL A 364 -41.89 -26.15 9.42
CA VAL A 364 -40.43 -26.08 9.62
C VAL A 364 -39.70 -26.77 8.49
N VAL A 365 -40.18 -27.95 8.09
CA VAL A 365 -39.61 -28.75 6.99
C VAL A 365 -39.76 -28.04 5.64
N GLU A 366 -40.96 -27.55 5.31
CA GLU A 366 -41.18 -26.81 4.06
C GLU A 366 -40.41 -25.49 4.03
N GLY A 367 -40.31 -24.80 5.18
CA GLY A 367 -39.43 -23.64 5.31
C GLY A 367 -37.97 -23.99 5.02
N ALA A 368 -37.49 -25.14 5.48
CA ALA A 368 -36.10 -25.57 5.26
C ALA A 368 -35.82 -25.90 3.80
N LYS A 369 -36.76 -26.59 3.12
CA LYS A 369 -36.69 -26.82 1.67
C LYS A 369 -36.67 -25.51 0.89
N ALA A 370 -37.55 -24.56 1.23
CA ALA A 370 -37.63 -23.27 0.55
C ALA A 370 -36.32 -22.47 0.68
N ARG A 371 -35.70 -22.46 1.87
CA ARG A 371 -34.42 -21.77 2.10
C ARG A 371 -33.24 -22.42 1.37
N LEU A 372 -33.17 -23.74 1.33
CA LEU A 372 -32.16 -24.45 0.53
C LEU A 372 -32.35 -24.20 -0.97
N GLY A 373 -33.60 -24.16 -1.44
CA GLY A 373 -33.92 -23.82 -2.84
C GLY A 373 -33.53 -22.38 -3.19
N ALA A 374 -33.81 -21.42 -2.30
CA ALA A 374 -33.46 -20.02 -2.49
C ALA A 374 -31.94 -19.77 -2.44
N GLY A 375 -31.19 -20.55 -1.66
CA GLY A 375 -29.73 -20.47 -1.58
C GLY A 375 -28.98 -21.01 -2.82
N LEU A 376 -29.63 -21.84 -3.65
CA LEU A 376 -29.05 -22.37 -4.90
C LEU A 376 -29.29 -21.47 -6.12
N SER A 377 -30.15 -20.45 -6.00
CA SER A 377 -30.52 -19.55 -7.10
C SER A 377 -29.92 -18.13 -7.01
N ARG A 378 -28.97 -17.89 -6.09
CA ARG A 378 -28.28 -16.60 -5.93
C ARG A 378 -26.80 -16.69 -6.19
#